data_AF-X1BUD5-F1
#
_entry.id   AF-X1BUD5-F1
#
_cell.length_a   1.000
_cell.length_b   1.000
_cell.length_c   1.000
_cell.angle_alpha   90.00
_cell.angle_beta   90.00
_cell.angle_gamma   90.00
#
_symmetry.space_group_name_H-M   'P 1'
#
loop_
_entity.id
_entity.type
_entity.pdbx_description
1 polymer ?
#
loop_
_entity_poly.entity_id
_entity_poly.type
_entity_poly.pdbx_seq_one_letter_code
_entity_poly.pdbx_strand_id
1 'polypeptide(L)'
;IERFFYVFISPSATSVLTWVIYFYTAYVILLIVELVILLRKKSSPGRVEGDKKAIKILGIIGIPIALIVHGGTGAVFAVTKGQEYWFSGLFPLIFIISALASGGALIAALYAFLGKRDPNHASTTKGIAKIAAWFLIFDLTLYFAFHFTFHLNSSLLSRID
;
A
#
# COMPACT_ATOMS: atom_id res chain seq x y z
N ILE A 1 6.72 23.59 -13.75
CA ILE A 1 7.38 23.16 -12.50
C ILE A 1 6.86 23.95 -11.29
N GLU A 2 6.71 25.27 -11.38
CA GLU A 2 6.22 26.12 -10.28
C GLU A 2 4.87 25.69 -9.67
N ARG A 3 3.96 25.14 -10.49
CA ARG A 3 2.62 24.79 -10.02
C ARG A 3 2.55 23.64 -9.01
N PHE A 4 3.54 22.74 -9.01
CA PHE A 4 3.57 21.58 -8.11
C PHE A 4 3.72 22.02 -6.65
N PHE A 5 4.51 23.06 -6.38
CA PHE A 5 4.79 23.50 -5.01
C PHE A 5 3.60 24.20 -4.33
N TYR A 6 2.59 24.66 -5.09
CA TYR A 6 1.40 25.28 -4.50
C TYR A 6 0.63 24.33 -3.58
N VAL A 7 0.70 23.02 -3.78
CA VAL A 7 0.02 22.09 -2.87
C VAL A 7 0.56 22.15 -1.45
N PHE A 8 1.83 22.52 -1.28
CA PHE A 8 2.50 22.66 0.02
C PHE A 8 2.38 24.07 0.60
N ILE A 9 2.27 25.09 -0.26
CA ILE A 9 2.24 26.51 0.14
C ILE A 9 0.81 27.00 0.38
N SER A 10 -0.15 26.50 -0.39
CA SER A 10 -1.58 26.86 -0.30
C SER A 10 -2.46 25.60 -0.28
N PRO A 11 -2.42 24.80 0.81
CA PRO A 11 -3.20 23.57 0.90
C PRO A 11 -4.69 23.85 1.10
N SER A 12 -5.54 23.10 0.41
CA SER A 12 -6.97 23.05 0.69
C SER A 12 -7.29 21.88 1.61
N ALA A 13 -7.79 22.16 2.83
CA ALA A 13 -8.14 21.13 3.81
C ALA A 13 -9.31 20.22 3.39
N THR A 14 -10.10 20.64 2.40
CA THR A 14 -11.24 19.89 1.86
C THR A 14 -10.84 18.91 0.75
N SER A 15 -9.62 18.99 0.22
CA SER A 15 -9.18 18.17 -0.91
C SER A 15 -8.54 16.87 -0.43
N VAL A 16 -9.13 15.75 -0.84
CA VAL A 16 -8.57 14.41 -0.64
C VAL A 16 -7.15 14.30 -1.22
N LEU A 17 -6.93 14.92 -2.40
CA LEU A 17 -5.62 14.89 -3.07
C LEU A 17 -4.54 15.58 -2.23
N THR A 18 -4.86 16.70 -1.57
CA THR A 18 -3.91 17.41 -0.70
C THR A 18 -3.48 16.51 0.46
N TRP A 19 -4.42 15.86 1.15
CA TRP A 19 -4.08 14.93 2.24
C TRP A 19 -3.23 13.76 1.76
N VAL A 20 -3.60 13.15 0.63
CA VAL A 20 -2.83 12.05 0.04
C VAL A 20 -1.38 12.46 -0.22
N ILE A 21 -1.14 13.65 -0.79
CA ILE A 21 0.23 14.16 -1.04
C ILE A 21 1.01 14.36 0.27
N TYR A 22 0.38 14.88 1.32
CA TYR A 22 1.04 15.09 2.62
C TYR A 22 1.43 13.75 3.27
N PHE A 23 0.50 12.79 3.28
CA PHE A 23 0.78 11.45 3.82
C PHE A 23 1.80 10.69 2.97
N TYR A 24 1.79 10.84 1.64
CA TYR A 24 2.85 10.30 0.78
C TYR A 24 4.22 10.88 1.12
N THR A 25 4.29 12.19 1.29
CA THR A 25 5.54 12.88 1.64
C THR A 25 6.06 12.40 2.99
N ALA A 26 5.18 12.31 3.99
CA ALA A 26 5.50 11.77 5.31
C ALA A 26 5.95 10.30 5.24
N TYR A 27 5.27 9.48 4.42
CA TYR A 27 5.59 8.07 4.24
C TYR A 27 6.97 7.86 3.61
N VAL A 28 7.30 8.61 2.56
CA VAL A 28 8.63 8.56 1.93
C VAL A 28 9.72 8.96 2.91
N ILE A 29 9.51 10.02 3.69
CA ILE A 29 10.46 10.44 4.73
C ILE A 29 10.63 9.33 5.77
N LEU A 30 9.53 8.74 6.25
CA LEU A 30 9.56 7.63 7.21
C LEU A 30 10.35 6.44 6.68
N LEU A 31 10.10 6.02 5.44
CA LEU A 31 10.81 4.91 4.79
C LEU A 31 12.30 5.21 4.60
N ILE A 32 12.67 6.44 4.23
CA ILE A 32 14.07 6.86 4.13
C ILE A 32 14.75 6.78 5.50
N VAL A 33 14.11 7.30 6.55
CA VAL A 33 14.65 7.26 7.91
C VAL A 33 14.84 5.81 8.38
N GLU A 34 13.83 4.96 8.19
CA GLU A 34 13.90 3.53 8.53
C GLU A 34 15.02 2.83 7.77
N LEU A 35 15.13 3.06 6.46
CA LEU A 35 16.19 2.50 5.62
C LEU A 35 17.58 2.95 6.09
N VAL A 36 17.77 4.24 6.37
CA VAL A 36 19.05 4.78 6.86
C VAL A 36 19.44 4.14 8.19
N ILE A 37 18.51 3.96 9.13
CA ILE A 37 18.79 3.29 10.41
C ILE A 37 19.18 1.82 10.18
N LEU A 38 18.45 1.11 9.31
CA LEU A 38 18.76 -0.29 8.98
C LEU A 38 20.14 -0.45 8.32
N LEU A 39 20.51 0.44 7.40
CA LEU A 39 21.82 0.45 6.76
C LEU A 39 22.95 0.78 7.76
N ARG A 40 22.75 1.76 8.65
CA ARG A 40 23.73 2.11 9.68
C ARG A 40 23.98 0.97 10.66
N LYS A 41 22.92 0.27 11.08
CA LYS A 41 23.02 -0.92 11.94
C LYS A 41 23.85 -2.02 11.29
N LYS A 42 23.73 -2.22 9.98
CA LYS A 42 24.55 -3.18 9.22
C LYS A 42 26.05 -2.80 9.25
N SER A 43 26.36 -1.51 9.18
CA SER A 43 27.75 -1.02 9.14
C SER A 43 28.39 -0.79 10.52
N SER A 44 27.61 -0.66 11.59
CA SER A 44 28.14 -0.37 12.94
C SER A 44 27.36 -1.14 14.03
N PRO A 45 27.73 -2.41 14.30
CA PRO A 45 26.97 -3.29 15.18
C PRO A 45 26.92 -2.88 16.67
N GLY A 46 27.68 -1.86 17.11
CA GLY A 46 27.80 -1.46 18.51
C GLY A 46 26.63 -0.64 19.10
N ARG A 47 25.69 -0.15 18.27
CA ARG A 47 24.47 0.56 18.71
C ARG A 47 23.24 -0.34 18.58
N VAL A 48 23.05 -1.26 19.53
CA VAL A 48 22.07 -2.35 19.35
C VAL A 48 20.67 -2.02 19.87
N GLU A 49 20.54 -1.15 20.88
CA GLU A 49 19.27 -1.05 21.62
C GLU A 49 18.41 0.16 21.26
N GLY A 50 19.02 1.34 21.06
CA GLY A 50 18.31 2.53 20.59
C GLY A 50 17.69 2.33 19.21
N ASP A 51 18.43 1.71 18.29
CA ASP A 51 17.99 1.46 16.92
C ASP A 51 16.82 0.47 16.85
N LYS A 52 16.78 -0.54 17.72
CA LYS A 52 15.66 -1.49 17.80
C LYS A 52 14.37 -0.82 18.26
N LYS A 53 14.44 0.06 19.28
CA LYS A 53 13.28 0.81 19.76
C LYS A 53 12.78 1.80 18.70
N ALA A 54 13.70 2.52 18.05
CA ALA A 54 13.37 3.44 16.97
C ALA A 54 12.68 2.73 15.79
N ILE A 55 13.25 1.64 15.28
CA ILE A 55 12.65 0.86 14.18
C ILE A 55 11.25 0.35 14.57
N LYS A 56 11.07 -0.14 15.81
CA LYS A 56 9.75 -0.60 16.27
C LYS A 56 8.71 0.52 16.27
N ILE A 57 9.06 1.70 16.77
CA ILE A 57 8.16 2.87 16.81
C ILE A 57 7.86 3.34 15.38
N LEU A 58 8.88 3.46 14.53
CA LEU A 58 8.72 3.85 13.13
C LEU A 58 7.82 2.86 12.38
N GLY A 59 7.96 1.55 12.61
CA GLY A 59 7.07 0.54 12.03
C GLY A 59 5.63 0.66 12.52
N ILE A 60 5.40 0.91 13.82
CA ILE A 60 4.06 1.12 14.38
C ILE A 60 3.38 2.35 13.77
N ILE A 61 4.13 3.43 13.54
CA ILE A 61 3.64 4.65 12.89
C ILE A 61 3.49 4.46 11.38
N GLY A 62 4.35 3.67 10.76
CA GLY A 62 4.36 3.39 9.33
C GLY A 62 3.11 2.67 8.86
N ILE A 63 2.58 1.72 9.65
CA ILE A 63 1.36 0.96 9.31
C ILE A 63 0.13 1.87 9.06
N PRO A 64 -0.31 2.73 9.99
CA PRO A 64 -1.46 3.60 9.75
C PRO A 64 -1.20 4.60 8.61
N ILE A 65 0.03 5.11 8.47
CA ILE A 65 0.38 5.99 7.34
C ILE A 65 0.25 5.25 6.01
N ALA A 66 0.77 4.02 5.92
CA ALA A 66 0.67 3.21 4.71
C ALA A 66 -0.80 2.94 4.34
N LEU A 67 -1.66 2.63 5.31
CA LEU A 67 -3.09 2.45 5.07
C LEU A 67 -3.75 3.72 4.53
N ILE A 68 -3.40 4.89 5.08
CA ILE A 68 -3.92 6.18 4.59
C ILE A 68 -3.40 6.48 3.18
N VAL A 69 -2.14 6.20 2.90
CA VAL A 69 -1.54 6.43 1.57
C VAL A 69 -2.19 5.55 0.51
N HIS A 70 -2.27 4.24 0.75
CA HIS A 70 -2.84 3.29 -0.21
C HIS A 70 -4.36 3.43 -0.32
N GLY A 71 -5.07 3.52 0.80
CA GLY A 71 -6.51 3.74 0.83
C GLY A 71 -6.89 5.11 0.27
N GLY A 72 -6.13 6.15 0.61
CA GLY A 72 -6.32 7.51 0.10
C GLY A 72 -6.10 7.60 -1.41
N THR A 73 -5.14 6.85 -1.96
CA THR A 73 -4.95 6.76 -3.42
C THR A 73 -6.16 6.11 -4.09
N GLY A 74 -6.67 5.00 -3.55
CA GLY A 74 -7.94 4.43 -4.03
C GLY A 74 -9.12 5.40 -3.87
N ALA A 75 -9.16 6.18 -2.79
CA ALA A 75 -10.20 7.18 -2.56
C ALA A 75 -10.17 8.32 -3.58
N VAL A 76 -8.99 8.74 -4.05
CA VAL A 76 -8.85 9.74 -5.12
C VAL A 76 -9.53 9.25 -6.41
N PHE A 77 -9.34 7.96 -6.76
CA PHE A 77 -10.03 7.36 -7.91
C PHE A 77 -11.53 7.19 -7.66
N ALA A 78 -11.93 6.89 -6.44
CA ALA A 78 -13.34 6.74 -6.08
C ALA A 78 -14.13 8.06 -6.14
N VAL A 79 -13.50 9.22 -5.95
CA VAL A 79 -14.19 10.54 -6.02
C VAL A 79 -14.13 11.19 -7.39
N THR A 80 -13.29 10.71 -8.31
CA THR A 80 -13.25 11.21 -9.70
C THR A 80 -14.45 10.71 -10.50
N LYS A 81 -15.36 11.62 -10.86
CA LYS A 81 -16.61 11.36 -11.61
C LYS A 81 -16.44 10.92 -13.08
N GLY A 82 -15.31 10.33 -13.45
CA GLY A 82 -14.96 10.02 -14.85
C GLY A 82 -15.14 8.56 -15.27
N GLN A 83 -15.26 7.62 -14.31
CA GLN A 83 -15.39 6.18 -14.57
C GLN A 83 -16.31 5.52 -13.53
N GLU A 84 -17.48 5.06 -13.97
CA GLU A 84 -18.50 4.43 -13.10
C GLU A 84 -17.97 3.18 -12.37
N TYR A 85 -17.04 2.45 -12.97
CA TYR A 85 -16.44 1.26 -12.38
C TYR A 85 -15.51 1.58 -11.18
N TRP A 86 -14.93 2.77 -11.12
CA TRP A 86 -14.03 3.17 -10.02
C TRP A 86 -14.78 3.90 -8.89
N PHE A 87 -15.98 4.41 -9.17
CA PHE A 87 -16.81 5.16 -8.23
C PHE A 87 -17.51 4.22 -7.22
N SER A 88 -16.72 3.58 -6.36
CA SER A 88 -17.22 2.66 -5.34
C SER A 88 -16.50 2.81 -4.01
N GLY A 89 -17.25 2.67 -2.91
CA GLY A 89 -16.70 2.63 -1.56
C GLY A 89 -15.80 1.41 -1.29
N LEU A 90 -15.85 0.37 -2.13
CA LEU A 90 -14.97 -0.80 -2.03
C LEU A 90 -13.59 -0.58 -2.67
N PHE A 91 -13.46 0.39 -3.58
CA PHE A 91 -12.23 0.58 -4.35
C PHE A 91 -11.00 0.93 -3.48
N PRO A 92 -11.10 1.80 -2.45
CA PRO A 92 -10.00 2.03 -1.50
C PRO A 92 -9.52 0.75 -0.79
N LEU A 93 -10.45 -0.13 -0.42
CA LEU A 93 -10.14 -1.39 0.26
C LEU A 93 -9.42 -2.35 -0.69
N ILE A 94 -9.96 -2.51 -1.92
CA ILE A 94 -9.34 -3.31 -2.98
C ILE A 94 -7.90 -2.83 -3.21
N PHE A 95 -7.68 -1.52 -3.32
CA PHE A 95 -6.35 -0.96 -3.55
C PHE A 95 -5.34 -1.32 -2.45
N ILE A 96 -5.76 -1.33 -1.18
CA ILE A 96 -4.91 -1.76 -0.05
C ILE A 96 -4.55 -3.25 -0.17
N ILE A 97 -5.53 -4.11 -0.49
CA ILE A 97 -5.30 -5.54 -0.63
C ILE A 97 -4.40 -5.85 -1.83
N SER A 98 -4.62 -5.20 -2.98
CA SER A 98 -3.74 -5.31 -4.16
C SER A 98 -2.30 -4.84 -3.87
N ALA A 99 -2.13 -3.80 -3.05
CA ALA A 99 -0.80 -3.34 -2.62
C ALA A 99 -0.09 -4.40 -1.75
N LEU A 100 -0.81 -5.07 -0.85
CA LEU A 100 -0.26 -6.17 -0.04
C LEU A 100 0.09 -7.40 -0.88
N ALA A 101 -0.78 -7.76 -1.84
CA ALA A 101 -0.54 -8.88 -2.75
C ALA A 101 0.71 -8.64 -3.62
N SER A 102 0.79 -7.49 -4.28
CA SER A 102 1.92 -7.14 -5.15
C SER A 102 3.22 -6.92 -4.37
N GLY A 103 3.17 -6.24 -3.23
CA GLY A 103 4.34 -6.04 -2.36
C GLY A 103 4.86 -7.35 -1.79
N GLY A 104 3.97 -8.23 -1.30
CA GLY A 104 4.33 -9.56 -0.82
C GLY A 104 4.94 -10.43 -1.92
N ALA A 105 4.36 -10.40 -3.13
CA ALA A 105 4.88 -11.13 -4.28
C ALA A 105 6.27 -10.61 -4.71
N LEU A 106 6.47 -9.28 -4.69
CA LEU A 106 7.76 -8.67 -4.98
C LEU A 106 8.81 -9.08 -3.95
N ILE A 107 8.48 -9.07 -2.65
CA ILE A 107 9.41 -9.53 -1.60
C ILE A 107 9.74 -11.01 -1.76
N ALA A 108 8.75 -11.85 -2.07
CA ALA A 108 8.98 -13.28 -2.34
C ALA A 108 9.93 -13.47 -3.53
N ALA A 109 9.72 -12.73 -4.63
CA ALA A 109 10.58 -12.78 -5.81
C ALA A 109 12.00 -12.29 -5.50
N LEU A 110 12.14 -11.11 -4.87
CA LEU A 110 13.44 -10.55 -4.49
C LEU A 110 14.21 -11.51 -3.57
N TYR A 111 13.54 -12.12 -2.59
CA TYR A 111 14.19 -13.10 -1.72
C TYR A 111 14.54 -14.39 -2.47
N ALA A 112 13.69 -14.87 -3.39
CA ALA A 112 13.97 -16.06 -4.22
C ALA A 112 15.19 -15.88 -5.14
N PHE A 113 15.39 -14.67 -5.69
CA PHE A 113 16.48 -14.39 -6.63
C PHE A 113 17.75 -13.88 -5.94
N LEU A 114 17.60 -12.93 -5.02
CA LEU A 114 18.70 -12.18 -4.40
C LEU A 114 18.96 -12.56 -2.93
N GLY A 115 18.06 -13.34 -2.32
CA GLY A 115 18.20 -13.77 -0.92
C GLY A 115 19.37 -14.72 -0.72
N LYS A 116 19.88 -14.74 0.52
CA LYS A 116 20.96 -15.65 0.93
C LYS A 116 20.50 -17.11 0.72
N ARG A 117 21.37 -17.93 0.12
CA ARG A 117 21.13 -19.36 -0.14
C ARG A 117 21.48 -20.19 1.09
N ASP A 118 20.78 -19.97 2.19
CA ASP A 118 20.90 -20.76 3.41
C ASP A 118 19.89 -21.94 3.41
N PRO A 119 19.98 -22.89 4.35
CA PRO A 119 19.05 -24.03 4.41
C PRO A 119 17.57 -23.63 4.54
N ASN A 120 17.28 -22.42 5.03
CA ASN A 120 15.92 -21.90 5.18
C ASN A 120 15.42 -21.15 3.95
N HIS A 121 16.28 -20.91 2.96
CA HIS A 121 15.95 -20.13 1.77
C HIS A 121 14.65 -20.61 1.09
N ALA A 122 14.50 -21.92 0.89
CA ALA A 122 13.32 -22.49 0.26
C ALA A 122 12.07 -22.36 1.12
N SER A 123 12.17 -22.59 2.43
CA SER A 123 11.02 -22.52 3.35
C SER A 123 10.56 -21.07 3.56
N THR A 124 11.49 -20.12 3.73
CA THR A 124 11.21 -18.69 3.84
C THR A 124 10.59 -18.14 2.56
N THR A 125 11.14 -18.48 1.38
CA THR A 125 10.56 -18.06 0.08
C THR A 125 9.13 -18.56 -0.06
N LYS A 126 8.88 -19.86 0.21
CA LYS A 126 7.53 -20.44 0.15
C LYS A 126 6.58 -19.79 1.17
N GLY A 127 7.07 -19.46 2.36
CA GLY A 127 6.28 -18.77 3.39
C GLY A 127 5.79 -17.40 2.93
N ILE A 128 6.67 -16.56 2.40
CA ILE A 128 6.33 -15.23 1.89
C ILE A 128 5.40 -15.35 0.67
N ALA A 129 5.73 -16.24 -0.27
CA ALA A 129 4.89 -16.49 -1.45
C ALA A 129 3.48 -16.98 -1.08
N LYS A 130 3.35 -17.82 -0.05
CA LYS A 130 2.06 -18.29 0.46
C LYS A 130 1.23 -17.15 1.05
N ILE A 131 1.84 -16.23 1.80
CA ILE A 131 1.17 -15.04 2.32
C ILE A 131 0.70 -14.15 1.17
N ALA A 132 1.57 -13.89 0.19
CA ALA A 132 1.22 -13.11 -1.00
C ALA A 132 0.09 -13.76 -1.80
N ALA A 133 0.10 -15.09 -1.95
CA ALA A 133 -0.95 -15.85 -2.61
C ALA A 133 -2.29 -15.73 -1.87
N TRP A 134 -2.29 -15.72 -0.53
CA TRP A 134 -3.51 -15.47 0.24
C TRP A 134 -4.08 -14.08 -0.01
N PHE A 135 -3.23 -13.05 -0.01
CA PHE A 135 -3.68 -11.69 -0.36
C PHE A 135 -4.21 -11.63 -1.79
N LEU A 136 -3.56 -12.31 -2.75
CA LEU A 136 -4.01 -12.35 -4.14
C LEU A 136 -5.37 -13.06 -4.28
N ILE A 137 -5.57 -14.20 -3.63
CA ILE A 137 -6.86 -14.91 -3.63
C ILE A 137 -7.95 -14.01 -3.04
N PHE A 138 -7.65 -13.33 -1.93
CA PHE A 138 -8.59 -12.40 -1.31
C PHE A 138 -8.89 -11.21 -2.23
N ASP A 139 -7.88 -10.65 -2.91
CA ASP A 139 -8.02 -9.57 -3.88
C ASP A 139 -8.94 -9.98 -5.03
N LEU A 140 -8.70 -11.14 -5.63
CA LEU A 140 -9.53 -11.69 -6.70
C LEU A 140 -10.97 -11.93 -6.25
N THR A 141 -11.15 -12.36 -4.99
CA THR A 141 -12.49 -12.56 -4.41
C THR A 141 -13.22 -11.21 -4.26
N LEU A 142 -12.53 -10.18 -3.78
CA LEU A 142 -13.10 -8.83 -3.68
C LEU A 142 -13.44 -8.25 -5.06
N TYR A 143 -12.56 -8.41 -6.05
CA TYR A 143 -12.81 -8.00 -7.42
C TYR A 143 -14.01 -8.74 -8.04
N PHE A 144 -14.10 -10.05 -7.81
CA PHE A 144 -15.24 -10.85 -8.28
C PHE A 144 -16.55 -10.37 -7.63
N ALA A 145 -16.57 -10.19 -6.31
CA ALA A 145 -17.75 -9.68 -5.60
C ALA A 145 -18.15 -8.28 -6.08
N PHE A 146 -17.17 -7.40 -6.31
CA PHE A 146 -17.38 -6.07 -6.85
C PHE A 146 -18.00 -6.13 -8.26
N HIS A 147 -17.42 -6.92 -9.16
CA HIS A 147 -17.89 -7.07 -10.53
C HIS A 147 -19.29 -7.70 -10.61
N PHE A 148 -19.56 -8.72 -9.79
CA PHE A 148 -20.86 -9.37 -9.70
C PHE A 148 -21.94 -8.38 -9.23
N THR A 149 -21.66 -7.60 -8.18
CA THR A 149 -22.58 -6.58 -7.66
C THR A 149 -22.85 -5.48 -8.69
N PHE A 150 -21.80 -5.03 -9.38
CA PHE A 150 -21.92 -4.02 -10.44
C PHE A 150 -22.81 -4.49 -11.59
N HIS A 151 -22.59 -5.71 -12.09
CA HIS A 151 -23.43 -6.30 -13.14
C HIS A 151 -24.89 -6.43 -12.72
N LEU A 152 -25.15 -6.95 -11.51
CA LEU A 152 -26.50 -7.04 -10.97
C LEU A 152 -27.18 -5.67 -10.96
N ASN A 153 -26.52 -4.64 -10.43
CA ASN A 153 -27.08 -3.30 -10.35
C ASN A 153 -27.38 -2.71 -11.74
N SER A 154 -26.45 -2.83 -12.70
CA SER A 154 -26.65 -2.35 -14.07
C SER A 154 -27.82 -3.06 -14.78
N SER A 155 -27.98 -4.37 -14.55
CA SER A 155 -29.04 -5.17 -15.16
C SER A 155 -30.43 -4.91 -14.57
N LEU A 156 -30.50 -4.42 -13.32
CA LEU A 156 -31.73 -4.00 -12.68
C LEU A 156 -32.18 -2.63 -13.21
N LEU A 157 -31.25 -1.68 -13.35
CA LEU A 157 -31.56 -0.34 -13.88
C LEU A 157 -32.08 -0.42 -15.32
N SER A 158 -31.48 -1.26 -16.17
CA SER A 158 -31.95 -1.45 -17.56
C SER A 158 -33.30 -2.15 -17.70
N ARG A 159 -33.92 -2.61 -16.62
CA ARG A 159 -35.25 -3.26 -16.63
C ARG A 159 -36.37 -2.33 -16.18
N ILE A 160 -36.03 -1.16 -15.65
CA ILE A 160 -36.98 -0.19 -15.09
C ILE A 160 -37.21 0.98 -16.07
N ASP A 161 -36.35 1.11 -17.09
CA ASP A 161 -36.48 1.99 -18.26
C ASP A 161 -37.09 1.24 -19.46
#